data_AF-A0A9E1Q9Y4-F1
#
_entry.id   AF-A0A9E1Q9Y4-F1
#
_cell.length_a   1.000
_cell.length_b   1.000
_cell.length_c   1.000
_cell.angle_alpha   90.00
_cell.angle_beta   90.00
_cell.angle_gamma   90.00
#
_symmetry.space_group_name_H-M   'P 1'
#
loop_
_entity.id
_entity.type
_entity.pdbx_description
1 polymer ?
#
loop_
_entity_poly.entity_id
_entity_poly.type
_entity_poly.pdbx_seq_one_letter_code
_entity_poly.pdbx_strand_id
1 'polypeptide(L)'
;MNKIILLVFCSLAFSCSTSETNLSSLNEQDRWNHRAENTEIIRDDFGIPHIYGKTDADAVFGMLYAQCEDDFNRVERNYIWAIGRLAEVEGEKALYSDLRANLYMTKEEAIINYEKSPKWLQELCVAFADGINFYLKNHPEVTPKLITHFEPWMPM
;
A
#
# COMPACT_ATOMS: atom_id res chain seq x y z
N MET A 1 -2.95 53.78 -41.73
CA MET A 1 -2.41 53.59 -40.36
C MET A 1 -3.32 52.60 -39.64
N ASN A 2 -2.72 51.74 -38.81
CA ASN A 2 -3.32 50.69 -37.98
C ASN A 2 -3.47 49.31 -38.66
N LYS A 3 -2.31 48.74 -39.01
CA LYS A 3 -2.07 47.30 -39.07
C LYS A 3 -1.69 46.81 -37.66
N ILE A 4 -1.91 45.52 -37.39
CA ILE A 4 -1.35 44.72 -36.27
C ILE A 4 -2.18 44.75 -34.96
N ILE A 5 -3.35 44.09 -34.94
CA ILE A 5 -3.89 43.42 -33.74
C ILE A 5 -4.73 42.23 -34.21
N LEU A 6 -4.12 41.08 -34.52
CA LEU A 6 -4.82 39.77 -34.57
C LEU A 6 -3.82 38.61 -34.71
N LEU A 7 -2.97 38.37 -33.70
CA LEU A 7 -2.02 37.23 -33.76
C LEU A 7 -1.54 36.73 -32.40
N VAL A 8 -2.42 36.62 -31.40
CA VAL A 8 -2.10 35.92 -30.13
C VAL A 8 -3.32 35.14 -29.60
N PHE A 9 -3.92 34.30 -30.44
CA PHE A 9 -4.94 33.35 -30.01
C PHE A 9 -4.52 31.94 -30.44
N CYS A 10 -4.53 31.01 -29.50
CA CYS A 10 -4.25 29.58 -29.64
C CYS A 10 -2.77 29.15 -29.82
N SER A 11 -1.98 29.33 -28.77
CA SER A 11 -0.87 28.41 -28.44
C SER A 11 -0.98 27.96 -26.98
N LEU A 12 -2.14 27.38 -26.64
CA LEU A 12 -2.35 26.56 -25.44
C LEU A 12 -2.75 25.16 -25.89
N ALA A 13 -1.99 24.59 -26.82
CA ALA A 13 -1.92 23.14 -26.94
C ALA A 13 -0.96 22.67 -25.85
N PHE A 14 -1.46 22.63 -24.60
CA PHE A 14 -0.84 21.80 -23.58
C PHE A 14 -0.98 20.38 -24.11
N SER A 15 0.08 19.91 -24.77
CA SER A 15 0.24 18.52 -25.15
C SER A 15 0.20 17.73 -23.86
N CYS A 16 -0.96 17.17 -23.51
CA CYS A 16 -1.09 16.13 -22.50
C CYS A 16 -0.43 14.86 -23.06
N SER A 17 0.90 14.86 -23.13
CA SER A 17 1.63 13.62 -23.03
C SER A 17 1.49 13.20 -21.57
N THR A 18 0.58 12.26 -21.30
CA THR A 18 0.62 11.48 -20.07
C THR A 18 1.93 10.71 -20.11
N SER A 19 2.99 11.31 -19.56
CA SER A 19 4.23 10.59 -19.30
C SER A 19 3.88 9.50 -18.31
N GLU A 20 3.91 8.24 -18.75
CA GLU A 20 3.78 7.10 -17.86
C GLU A 20 4.89 7.21 -16.80
N THR A 21 4.49 7.53 -15.57
CA THR A 21 5.45 7.67 -14.47
C THR A 21 5.93 6.28 -14.12
N ASN A 22 7.23 6.02 -14.30
CA ASN A 22 7.79 4.73 -13.92
C ASN A 22 7.89 4.62 -12.40
N LEU A 23 6.84 4.07 -11.79
CA LEU A 23 6.71 3.88 -10.34
C LEU A 23 7.87 3.10 -9.71
N SER A 24 8.51 2.20 -10.47
CA SER A 24 9.66 1.42 -9.97
C SER A 24 10.93 2.25 -9.76
N SER A 25 10.99 3.47 -10.31
CA SER A 25 12.12 4.40 -10.16
C SER A 25 11.91 5.45 -9.08
N LEU A 26 10.70 5.56 -8.54
CA LEU A 26 10.37 6.49 -7.46
C LEU A 26 10.88 5.95 -6.12
N ASN A 27 11.24 6.86 -5.20
CA ASN A 27 11.35 6.47 -3.80
C ASN A 27 9.97 6.08 -3.27
N GLU A 28 9.94 5.39 -2.14
CA GLU A 28 8.68 4.85 -1.60
C GLU A 28 7.66 5.94 -1.32
N GLN A 29 8.10 7.07 -0.78
CA GLN A 29 7.19 8.11 -0.34
C GLN A 29 6.49 8.81 -1.50
N ASP A 30 7.22 9.05 -2.60
CA ASP A 30 6.64 9.56 -3.84
C ASP A 30 5.72 8.52 -4.49
N ARG A 31 6.07 7.23 -4.43
CA ARG A 31 5.21 6.14 -4.88
C ARG A 31 3.91 6.08 -4.08
N TRP A 32 3.96 6.23 -2.76
CA TRP A 32 2.77 6.26 -1.90
C TRP A 32 1.86 7.45 -2.22
N ASN A 33 2.44 8.64 -2.38
CA ASN A 33 1.69 9.83 -2.76
C ASN A 33 1.00 9.63 -4.13
N HIS A 34 1.70 9.04 -5.10
CA HIS A 34 1.12 8.73 -6.41
C HIS A 34 -0.05 7.74 -6.32
N ARG A 35 0.09 6.67 -5.52
CA ARG A 35 -1.00 5.71 -5.27
C ARG A 35 -2.20 6.41 -4.63
N ALA A 36 -1.96 7.25 -3.63
CA ALA A 36 -3.01 8.02 -2.95
C ALA A 36 -3.74 8.98 -3.90
N GLU A 37 -3.02 9.71 -4.77
CA GLU A 37 -3.61 10.59 -5.79
C GLU A 37 -4.49 9.84 -6.81
N ASN A 38 -4.23 8.55 -7.02
CA ASN A 38 -4.97 7.69 -7.94
C ASN A 38 -6.07 6.86 -7.27
N THR A 39 -6.29 7.03 -5.97
CA THR A 39 -7.23 6.24 -5.17
C THR A 39 -8.30 7.14 -4.56
N GLU A 40 -9.56 6.74 -4.68
CA GLU A 40 -10.70 7.36 -4.01
C GLU A 40 -11.37 6.34 -3.09
N ILE A 41 -11.61 6.73 -1.84
CA ILE A 41 -12.31 5.92 -0.84
C ILE A 41 -13.56 6.68 -0.43
N ILE A 42 -14.73 6.11 -0.71
CA ILE A 42 -16.04 6.66 -0.34
C ILE A 42 -16.66 5.72 0.70
N ARG A 43 -17.00 6.22 1.88
CA ARG A 43 -17.68 5.42 2.90
C ARG A 43 -19.18 5.67 2.86
N ASP A 44 -19.95 4.59 2.94
CA ASP A 44 -21.41 4.67 3.06
C ASP A 44 -21.86 5.03 4.49
N ASP A 45 -23.17 5.08 4.72
CA ASP A 45 -23.77 5.41 6.02
C ASP A 45 -23.41 4.40 7.14
N PHE A 46 -22.92 3.21 6.78
CA PHE A 46 -22.47 2.17 7.71
C PHE A 46 -20.95 2.16 7.88
N GLY A 47 -20.23 3.07 7.22
CA GLY A 47 -18.78 3.16 7.24
C GLY A 47 -18.09 2.15 6.30
N ILE A 48 -18.83 1.44 5.44
CA ILE A 48 -18.25 0.45 4.51
C ILE A 48 -17.47 1.21 3.41
N PRO A 49 -16.17 0.93 3.23
CA PRO A 49 -15.37 1.61 2.22
C PRO A 49 -15.65 1.05 0.81
N HIS A 50 -16.09 1.92 -0.09
CA HIS A 50 -16.11 1.71 -1.54
C HIS A 50 -14.86 2.33 -2.14
N ILE A 51 -14.01 1.50 -2.74
CA ILE A 51 -12.63 1.86 -3.10
C ILE A 51 -12.48 1.83 -4.61
N TYR A 52 -12.04 2.94 -5.17
CA TYR A 52 -11.84 3.14 -6.60
C TYR A 52 -10.38 3.49 -6.86
N GLY A 53 -9.69 2.66 -7.63
CA GLY A 53 -8.32 2.92 -8.09
C GLY A 53 -8.27 3.04 -9.61
N LYS A 54 -7.32 3.83 -10.14
CA LYS A 54 -7.06 3.88 -11.59
C LYS A 54 -6.45 2.57 -12.12
N THR A 55 -5.79 1.82 -11.24
CA THR A 55 -5.23 0.49 -11.49
C THR A 55 -5.60 -0.48 -10.36
N ASP A 56 -5.46 -1.78 -10.59
CA ASP A 56 -5.68 -2.81 -9.55
C ASP A 56 -4.77 -2.58 -8.33
N ALA A 57 -3.53 -2.13 -8.57
CA ALA A 57 -2.59 -1.80 -7.51
C ALA A 57 -3.06 -0.59 -6.69
N ASP A 58 -3.61 0.46 -7.32
CA ASP A 58 -4.19 1.60 -6.60
C ASP A 58 -5.41 1.15 -5.75
N ALA A 59 -6.24 0.25 -6.27
CA ALA A 59 -7.35 -0.31 -5.50
C ALA A 59 -6.88 -1.14 -4.29
N VAL A 60 -5.82 -1.96 -4.44
CA VAL A 60 -5.21 -2.71 -3.33
C VAL A 60 -4.59 -1.77 -2.29
N PHE A 61 -3.92 -0.70 -2.73
CA PHE A 61 -3.41 0.34 -1.85
C PHE A 61 -4.54 0.95 -1.00
N GLY A 62 -5.63 1.37 -1.64
CA GLY A 62 -6.80 1.92 -0.94
C GLY A 62 -7.45 0.92 0.01
N MET A 63 -7.53 -0.35 -0.39
CA MET A 63 -8.07 -1.43 0.45
C MET A 63 -7.32 -1.57 1.76
N LEU A 64 -5.99 -1.58 1.71
CA LEU A 64 -5.20 -1.75 2.92
C LEU A 64 -5.17 -0.49 3.77
N TYR A 65 -5.15 0.68 3.14
CA TYR A 65 -5.29 1.95 3.85
C TYR A 65 -6.62 2.01 4.64
N ALA A 66 -7.75 1.70 3.99
CA ALA A 66 -9.07 1.69 4.64
C ALA A 66 -9.17 0.67 5.79
N GLN A 67 -8.59 -0.53 5.62
CA GLN A 67 -8.53 -1.52 6.70
C GLN A 67 -7.73 -1.01 7.91
N CYS A 68 -6.66 -0.26 7.67
CA CYS A 68 -5.85 0.31 8.74
C CYS A 68 -6.57 1.45 9.46
N GLU A 69 -7.32 2.29 8.73
CA GLU A 69 -8.22 3.28 9.34
C GLU A 69 -9.25 2.62 10.26
N ASP A 70 -9.78 1.46 9.87
CA ASP A 70 -10.80 0.76 10.65
C ASP A 70 -10.22 0.05 11.88
N ASP A 71 -9.10 -0.67 11.72
CA ASP A 71 -8.51 -1.48 12.80
C ASP A 71 -7.06 -1.89 12.51
N PHE A 72 -6.13 -0.91 12.51
CA PHE A 72 -4.69 -1.19 12.36
C PHE A 72 -4.18 -2.24 13.35
N ASN A 73 -4.65 -2.23 14.60
CA ASN A 73 -4.21 -3.18 15.63
C ASN A 73 -4.46 -4.64 15.22
N ARG A 74 -5.58 -4.92 14.56
CA ARG A 74 -5.89 -6.26 14.04
C ARG A 74 -5.10 -6.58 12.78
N VAL A 75 -4.89 -5.62 11.88
CA VAL A 75 -4.01 -5.78 10.71
C VAL A 75 -2.61 -6.19 11.18
N GLU A 76 -2.00 -5.41 12.06
CA GLU A 76 -0.67 -5.69 12.59
C GLU A 76 -0.61 -7.05 13.30
N ARG A 77 -1.57 -7.33 14.18
CA ARG A 77 -1.61 -8.59 14.94
C ARG A 77 -1.66 -9.81 14.02
N ASN A 78 -2.41 -9.73 12.92
CA ASN A 78 -2.49 -10.83 11.95
C ASN A 78 -1.12 -11.11 11.31
N TYR A 79 -0.35 -10.07 10.99
CA TYR A 79 0.99 -10.25 10.42
C TYR A 79 2.02 -10.71 11.45
N ILE A 80 1.94 -10.23 12.70
CA ILE A 80 2.77 -10.74 13.80
C ILE A 80 2.52 -12.24 14.01
N TRP A 81 1.25 -12.67 13.95
CA TRP A 81 0.87 -14.08 14.02
C TRP A 81 1.40 -14.88 12.82
N ALA A 82 1.24 -14.35 11.60
CA ALA A 82 1.68 -15.02 10.37
C ALA A 82 3.19 -15.27 10.35
N ILE A 83 4.00 -14.31 10.82
CA ILE A 83 5.47 -14.44 10.90
C ILE A 83 5.94 -15.17 12.18
N GLY A 84 5.01 -15.71 12.98
CA GLY A 84 5.31 -16.49 14.18
C GLY A 84 6.06 -15.71 15.27
N ARG A 85 5.65 -14.46 15.53
CA ARG A 85 6.24 -13.58 16.56
C ARG A 85 5.21 -13.07 17.57
N LEU A 86 4.07 -13.76 17.71
CA LEU A 86 2.97 -13.33 18.57
C LEU A 86 3.33 -13.36 20.06
N ALA A 87 4.23 -14.26 20.48
CA ALA A 87 4.70 -14.34 21.86
C ALA A 87 5.47 -13.09 22.32
N GLU A 88 6.06 -12.32 21.39
CA GLU A 88 6.72 -11.05 21.72
C GLU A 88 5.73 -9.98 22.19
N VAL A 89 4.46 -10.10 21.79
CA VAL A 89 3.40 -9.13 22.09
C VAL A 89 2.37 -9.67 23.09
N GLU A 90 2.03 -10.95 23.02
CA GLU A 90 0.99 -11.58 23.85
C GLU A 90 1.54 -12.50 24.95
N GLY A 91 2.87 -12.64 25.03
CA GLY A 91 3.57 -13.43 26.04
C GLY A 91 3.63 -14.93 25.75
N GLU A 92 4.19 -15.68 26.71
CA GLU A 92 4.58 -17.09 26.60
C GLU A 92 3.47 -18.02 26.09
N LYS A 93 2.20 -17.71 26.39
CA LYS A 93 1.04 -18.51 25.94
C LYS A 93 0.94 -18.64 24.40
N ALA A 94 1.57 -17.74 23.64
CA ALA A 94 1.55 -17.76 22.18
C ALA A 94 2.70 -18.59 21.56
N LEU A 95 3.65 -19.13 22.34
CA LEU A 95 4.81 -19.87 21.80
C LEU A 95 4.42 -21.05 20.88
N TYR A 96 3.38 -21.82 21.24
CA TYR A 96 2.91 -22.90 20.38
C TYR A 96 2.22 -22.40 19.10
N SER A 97 1.63 -21.21 19.13
CA SER A 97 1.11 -20.58 17.92
C SER A 97 2.25 -20.17 16.99
N ASP A 98 3.31 -19.57 17.54
CA ASP A 98 4.49 -19.15 16.80
C ASP A 98 5.23 -20.34 16.20
N LEU A 99 5.43 -21.41 16.97
CA LEU A 99 6.02 -22.65 16.48
C LEU A 99 5.21 -23.19 15.29
N ARG A 100 3.89 -23.25 15.42
CA ARG A 100 3.02 -23.74 14.35
C ARG A 100 3.07 -22.87 13.10
N ALA A 101 3.09 -21.54 13.22
CA ALA A 101 3.22 -20.65 12.07
C ALA A 101 4.53 -20.94 11.30
N ASN A 102 5.64 -21.04 12.03
CA ASN A 102 6.95 -21.35 11.45
C ASN A 102 7.06 -22.76 10.84
N LEU A 103 6.19 -23.71 11.20
CA LEU A 103 6.13 -25.03 10.58
C LEU A 103 5.37 -25.04 9.24
N TYR A 104 4.55 -24.02 8.96
CA TYR A 104 3.76 -23.95 7.73
C TYR A 104 4.49 -23.22 6.60
N MET A 105 5.05 -22.04 6.88
CA MET A 105 5.82 -21.26 5.92
C MET A 105 6.82 -20.39 6.66
N THR A 106 8.07 -20.37 6.20
CA THR A 106 9.08 -19.46 6.74
C THR A 106 9.07 -18.11 6.02
N LYS A 107 9.65 -17.09 6.66
CA LYS A 107 9.88 -15.78 6.04
C LYS A 107 10.68 -15.92 4.73
N GLU A 108 11.68 -16.77 4.71
CA GLU A 108 12.52 -17.01 3.53
C GLU A 108 11.71 -17.61 2.38
N GLU A 109 10.81 -18.54 2.68
CA GLU A 109 9.90 -19.12 1.67
C GLU A 109 8.94 -18.06 1.12
N ALA A 110 8.38 -17.19 1.97
CA ALA A 110 7.51 -16.09 1.55
C ALA A 110 8.25 -15.10 0.62
N ILE A 111 9.50 -14.73 0.95
CA ILE A 111 10.35 -13.88 0.11
C ILE A 111 10.61 -14.54 -1.25
N ILE A 112 10.99 -15.83 -1.25
CA ILE A 112 11.24 -16.59 -2.48
C ILE A 112 9.98 -16.67 -3.34
N ASN A 113 8.80 -16.85 -2.73
CA ASN A 113 7.53 -16.89 -3.44
C ASN A 113 7.20 -15.53 -4.07
N TYR A 114 7.42 -14.42 -3.35
CA TYR A 114 7.28 -13.07 -3.89
C TYR A 114 8.22 -12.83 -5.08
N GLU A 115 9.51 -13.15 -4.94
CA GLU A 115 10.51 -12.94 -6.00
C GLU A 115 10.20 -13.75 -7.27
N LYS A 116 9.67 -14.96 -7.12
CA LYS A 116 9.26 -15.84 -8.23
C LYS A 116 7.88 -15.50 -8.81
N SER A 117 7.12 -14.63 -8.15
CA SER A 117 5.77 -14.27 -8.61
C SER A 117 5.81 -13.48 -9.91
N PRO A 118 4.77 -13.56 -10.75
CA PRO A 118 4.63 -12.70 -11.91
C PRO A 118 4.68 -11.21 -11.54
N LYS A 119 5.16 -10.36 -12.47
CA LYS A 119 5.33 -8.92 -12.20
C LYS A 119 4.04 -8.21 -11.78
N TRP A 120 2.91 -8.58 -12.35
CA TRP A 120 1.62 -8.02 -11.95
C TRP A 120 1.29 -8.33 -10.47
N LEU A 121 1.62 -9.52 -9.97
CA LEU A 121 1.38 -9.90 -8.58
C LEU A 121 2.36 -9.19 -7.64
N GLN A 122 3.63 -9.09 -8.03
CA GLN A 122 4.61 -8.30 -7.30
C GLN A 122 4.14 -6.85 -7.14
N GLU A 123 3.50 -6.27 -8.17
CA GLU A 123 2.97 -4.90 -8.09
C GLU A 123 1.83 -4.77 -7.07
N LEU A 124 0.90 -5.73 -7.00
CA LEU A 124 -0.15 -5.73 -5.98
C LEU A 124 0.42 -5.88 -4.57
N CYS A 125 1.44 -6.73 -4.40
CA CYS A 125 2.18 -6.92 -3.16
C CYS A 125 2.91 -5.64 -2.69
N VAL A 126 3.51 -4.89 -3.63
CA VAL A 126 4.12 -3.58 -3.32
C VAL A 126 3.03 -2.60 -2.90
N ALA A 127 1.92 -2.51 -3.64
CA ALA A 127 0.83 -1.59 -3.31
C ALA A 127 0.15 -1.90 -1.97
N PHE A 128 0.06 -3.19 -1.62
CA PHE A 128 -0.37 -3.66 -0.31
C PHE A 128 0.50 -3.05 0.80
N ALA A 129 1.82 -3.20 0.69
CA ALA A 129 2.77 -2.69 1.69
C ALA A 129 2.73 -1.16 1.73
N ASP A 130 2.67 -0.52 0.57
CA ASP A 130 2.55 0.93 0.42
C ASP A 130 1.31 1.47 1.15
N GLY A 131 0.15 0.81 1.07
CA GLY A 131 -1.08 1.26 1.72
C GLY A 131 -0.95 1.34 3.25
N ILE A 132 -0.36 0.31 3.85
CA ILE A 132 -0.16 0.23 5.30
C ILE A 132 0.92 1.22 5.75
N ASN A 133 2.04 1.29 5.03
CA ASN A 133 3.15 2.18 5.37
C ASN A 133 2.76 3.66 5.20
N PHE A 134 1.95 3.98 4.19
CA PHE A 134 1.39 5.32 4.01
C PHE A 134 0.42 5.67 5.15
N TYR A 135 -0.42 4.74 5.58
CA TYR A 135 -1.27 4.93 6.76
C TYR A 135 -0.43 5.28 8.00
N LEU A 136 0.59 4.47 8.32
CA LEU A 136 1.46 4.70 9.48
C LEU A 136 2.20 6.03 9.42
N LYS A 137 2.65 6.44 8.24
CA LYS A 137 3.31 7.74 8.05
C LYS A 137 2.37 8.92 8.40
N ASN A 138 1.09 8.81 8.03
CA ASN A 138 0.13 9.90 8.18
C ASN A 138 -0.64 9.88 9.51
N HIS A 139 -0.51 8.80 10.30
CA HIS A 139 -1.15 8.63 11.60
C HIS A 139 -0.10 8.42 12.71
N PRO A 140 0.70 9.46 13.06
CA PRO A 140 1.78 9.33 14.05
C PRO A 140 1.28 9.01 15.48
N GLU A 141 -0.02 9.16 15.75
CA GLU A 141 -0.67 8.74 16.99
C GLU A 141 -0.83 7.21 17.10
N VAL A 142 -0.78 6.50 15.98
CA VAL A 142 -0.82 5.03 15.96
C VAL A 142 0.54 4.51 16.42
N THR A 143 0.54 3.67 17.44
CA THR A 143 1.75 3.04 17.96
C THR A 143 1.75 1.55 17.62
N PRO A 144 2.55 1.10 16.63
CA PRO A 144 2.72 -0.31 16.34
C PRO A 144 3.28 -1.07 17.55
N LYS A 145 2.82 -2.31 17.74
CA LYS A 145 3.29 -3.19 18.79
C LYS A 145 4.62 -3.86 18.45
N LEU A 146 4.86 -4.12 17.17
CA LEU A 146 6.07 -4.81 16.70
C LEU A 146 6.50 -4.41 15.28
N ILE A 147 5.57 -4.19 14.36
CA ILE A 147 5.86 -3.99 12.93
C ILE A 147 5.74 -2.50 12.60
N THR A 148 6.87 -1.84 12.41
CA THR A 148 6.93 -0.41 12.06
C THR A 148 7.04 -0.15 10.55
N HIS A 149 7.28 -1.19 9.76
CA HIS A 149 7.35 -1.13 8.31
C HIS A 149 6.92 -2.48 7.73
N PHE A 150 5.98 -2.44 6.79
CA PHE A 150 5.44 -3.61 6.11
C PHE A 150 6.17 -3.83 4.78
N GLU A 151 6.45 -5.08 4.46
CA GLU A 151 7.26 -5.46 3.31
C GLU A 151 6.39 -6.09 2.22
N PRO A 152 6.74 -5.95 0.92
CA PRO A 152 5.94 -6.48 -0.18
C PRO A 152 5.71 -8.00 -0.15
N TRP A 153 6.59 -8.78 0.47
CA TRP A 153 6.44 -10.24 0.57
C TRP A 153 5.44 -10.67 1.65
N MET A 154 5.01 -9.78 2.55
CA MET A 154 4.13 -10.14 3.68
C MET A 154 2.77 -10.75 3.28
N PRO A 155 2.15 -10.43 2.13
CA PRO A 155 0.91 -11.08 1.69
C PRO A 155 1.06 -12.52 1.16
N MET A 156 2.28 -13.06 1.05
CA MET A 156 2.56 -14.37 0.46
C MET A 156 2.30 -15.56 1.39
#